data_AF-A0A973CPH6-F1
#
_entry.id   AF-A0A973CPH6-F1
#
_cell.length_a   1.000
_cell.length_b   1.000
_cell.length_c   1.000
_cell.angle_alpha   90.00
_cell.angle_beta   90.00
_cell.angle_gamma   90.00
#
_symmetry.space_group_name_H-M   'P 1'
#
loop_
_entity.id
_entity.type
_entity.pdbx_description
1 polymer ?
#
loop_
_entity_poly.entity_id
_entity_poly.type
_entity_poly.pdbx_seq_one_letter_code
_entity_poly.pdbx_strand_id
1 'polypeptide(L)'
;MVPLSELGKYKKLAELFVLAMKADPSINVAQNNTALNSLMDCGLNERQAESFLNTAFDKNSRGAIRPSDETLRGVADSFRPREHGFILEQVMLILEAGNVNEAIQEFFDVCTKYLYHEEFQ
;
A
#
# COMPACT_ATOMS: atom_id res chain seq x y z
N MET A 1 -8.22 11.93 -15.96
CA MET A 1 -7.37 12.45 -14.86
C MET A 1 -8.03 12.07 -13.55
N VAL A 2 -7.27 11.65 -12.53
CA VAL A 2 -7.81 11.39 -11.19
C VAL A 2 -8.33 12.72 -10.61
N PRO A 3 -9.51 12.76 -9.97
CA PRO A 3 -9.99 13.95 -9.28
C PRO A 3 -8.96 14.43 -8.23
N LEU A 4 -8.79 15.75 -8.09
CA LEU A 4 -7.85 16.31 -7.10
C LEU A 4 -8.13 15.83 -5.67
N SER A 5 -9.41 15.59 -5.35
CA SER A 5 -9.86 15.05 -4.06
C SER A 5 -9.29 13.65 -3.77
N GLU A 6 -9.05 12.84 -4.80
CA GLU A 6 -8.60 11.45 -4.67
C GLU A 6 -7.07 11.31 -4.74
N LEU A 7 -6.33 12.35 -5.16
CA LEU A 7 -4.88 12.27 -5.28
C LEU A 7 -4.19 11.92 -3.96
N GLY A 8 -4.68 12.45 -2.84
CA GLY A 8 -4.13 12.16 -1.51
C GLY A 8 -4.31 10.71 -1.11
N LYS A 9 -5.47 10.12 -1.45
CA LYS A 9 -5.84 8.73 -1.20
C LYS A 9 -4.88 7.77 -1.91
N TYR A 10 -4.67 7.96 -3.21
CA TYR A 10 -3.76 7.10 -3.99
C TYR A 10 -2.28 7.28 -3.63
N LYS A 11 -1.84 8.48 -3.23
CA LYS A 11 -0.48 8.69 -2.70
C LYS A 11 -0.22 7.85 -1.45
N LYS A 12 -1.18 7.84 -0.52
CA LYS A 12 -1.10 7.04 0.72
C LYS A 12 -1.11 5.55 0.42
N LEU A 13 -1.98 5.10 -0.51
CA LEU A 13 -2.03 3.69 -0.91
C LEU A 13 -0.73 3.22 -1.57
N ALA A 14 -0.15 4.01 -2.48
CA ALA A 14 1.11 3.66 -3.11
C ALA A 14 2.28 3.61 -2.11
N GLU A 15 2.30 4.51 -1.12
CA GLU A 15 3.28 4.43 -0.02
C GLU A 15 3.08 3.16 0.81
N LEU A 16 1.85 2.76 1.12
CA LEU A 16 1.58 1.49 1.81
C LEU A 16 2.10 0.29 1.01
N PHE A 17 1.88 0.26 -0.31
CA PHE A 17 2.36 -0.82 -1.17
C PHE A 17 3.89 -0.86 -1.25
N VAL A 18 4.56 0.30 -1.29
CA VAL A 18 6.03 0.34 -1.21
C VAL A 18 6.54 -0.16 0.13
N LEU A 19 5.88 0.17 1.24
CA LEU A 19 6.22 -0.37 2.56
C LEU A 19 6.03 -1.89 2.60
N ALA A 20 4.95 -2.42 2.02
CA ALA A 20 4.72 -3.87 1.92
C ALA A 20 5.84 -4.56 1.14
N MET A 21 6.24 -4.01 -0.01
CA MET A 21 7.36 -4.52 -0.78
C MET A 21 8.69 -4.46 -0.01
N LYS A 22 8.87 -3.47 0.86
CA LYS A 22 10.06 -3.27 1.68
C LYS A 22 10.04 -3.98 3.03
N ALA A 23 8.96 -4.68 3.38
CA ALA A 23 8.91 -5.49 4.60
C ALA A 23 10.05 -6.53 4.60
N ASP A 24 10.43 -7.03 3.41
CA ASP A 24 11.69 -7.72 3.16
C ASP A 24 12.66 -6.82 2.37
N PRO A 25 13.99 -6.86 2.63
CA PRO A 25 14.95 -6.04 1.88
C PRO A 25 14.95 -6.29 0.37
N SER A 26 14.56 -7.49 -0.08
CA SER A 26 14.57 -7.88 -1.48
C SER A 26 13.21 -7.61 -2.16
N ILE A 27 13.14 -6.52 -2.91
CA ILE A 27 11.99 -6.28 -3.78
C ILE A 27 12.18 -7.06 -5.07
N ASN A 28 11.17 -7.84 -5.46
CA ASN A 28 11.17 -8.54 -6.73
C ASN A 28 10.19 -7.90 -7.75
N VAL A 29 10.35 -8.27 -9.02
CA VAL A 29 9.53 -7.75 -10.13
C VAL A 29 8.06 -8.15 -10.00
N ALA A 30 7.77 -9.33 -9.43
CA ALA A 30 6.40 -9.79 -9.23
C ALA A 30 5.65 -8.89 -8.24
N GLN A 31 6.28 -8.50 -7.13
CA GLN A 31 5.69 -7.56 -6.16
C GLN A 31 5.38 -6.20 -6.80
N ASN A 32 6.30 -5.67 -7.61
CA ASN A 32 6.07 -4.40 -8.31
C ASN A 32 4.89 -4.50 -9.30
N ASN A 33 4.81 -5.59 -10.06
CA ASN A 33 3.70 -5.83 -10.98
C ASN A 33 2.36 -6.01 -10.24
N THR A 34 2.36 -6.72 -9.11
CA THR A 34 1.18 -6.84 -8.26
C THR A 34 0.75 -5.48 -7.73
N ALA A 35 1.66 -4.67 -7.17
CA ALA A 35 1.33 -3.33 -6.67
C ALA A 35 0.78 -2.42 -7.77
N LEU A 36 1.32 -2.51 -8.99
CA LEU A 36 0.81 -1.77 -10.15
C LEU A 36 -0.63 -2.20 -10.50
N ASN A 37 -0.87 -3.51 -10.60
CA ASN A 37 -2.20 -4.06 -10.88
C ASN A 37 -3.21 -3.70 -9.79
N SER A 38 -2.84 -3.81 -8.51
CA SER A 38 -3.68 -3.43 -7.39
C SER A 38 -4.10 -1.95 -7.44
N LEU A 39 -3.21 -1.06 -7.86
CA LEU A 39 -3.52 0.36 -8.07
C LEU A 39 -4.48 0.56 -9.26
N MET A 40 -4.33 -0.24 -10.31
CA MET A 40 -5.23 -0.22 -11.46
C MET A 40 -6.64 -0.72 -11.10
N ASP A 41 -6.74 -1.76 -10.28
CA ASP A 41 -8.01 -2.29 -9.77
C ASP A 41 -8.73 -1.27 -8.86
N CYS A 42 -7.98 -0.35 -8.23
CA CYS A 42 -8.54 0.79 -7.52
C CYS A 42 -9.08 1.90 -8.46
N GLY A 43 -9.06 1.70 -9.78
CA GLY A 43 -9.60 2.62 -10.78
C GLY A 43 -8.57 3.59 -11.40
N LEU A 44 -7.28 3.38 -11.16
CA LEU A 44 -6.22 4.12 -11.85
C LEU A 44 -5.95 3.50 -13.22
N ASN A 45 -5.55 4.30 -14.20
CA ASN A 45 -4.92 3.74 -15.38
C ASN A 45 -3.44 3.41 -15.10
N GLU A 46 -2.85 2.57 -15.94
CA GLU A 46 -1.45 2.11 -15.82
C GLU A 46 -0.48 3.27 -15.58
N ARG A 47 -0.51 4.31 -16.43
CA ARG A 47 0.37 5.48 -16.29
C ARG A 47 0.21 6.22 -14.96
N GLN A 48 -1.01 6.29 -14.43
CA GLN A 48 -1.27 6.89 -13.12
C GLN A 48 -0.75 6.01 -11.99
N ALA A 49 -1.01 4.70 -12.06
CA ALA A 49 -0.53 3.72 -11.10
C ALA A 49 1.01 3.73 -11.05
N GLU A 50 1.68 3.67 -12.20
CA GLU A 50 3.14 3.81 -12.31
C GLU A 50 3.63 5.12 -11.70
N SER A 51 2.96 6.24 -12.00
CA SER A 51 3.37 7.55 -11.48
C SER A 51 3.28 7.63 -9.96
N PHE A 52 2.23 7.09 -9.35
CA PHE A 52 2.11 7.06 -7.89
C PHE A 52 3.14 6.12 -7.26
N LEU A 53 3.34 4.94 -7.83
CA LEU A 53 4.28 3.96 -7.32
C LEU A 53 5.73 4.46 -7.41
N ASN A 54 6.12 5.05 -8.54
CA ASN A 54 7.43 5.67 -8.72
C ASN A 54 7.66 6.82 -7.74
N THR A 55 6.63 7.64 -7.48
CA THR A 55 6.72 8.71 -6.48
C THR A 55 6.92 8.15 -5.07
N ALA A 56 6.22 7.07 -4.72
CA ALA A 56 6.39 6.40 -3.43
C ALA A 56 7.78 5.78 -3.28
N PHE A 57 8.31 5.17 -4.34
CA PHE A 57 9.68 4.65 -4.37
C PHE A 57 10.75 5.75 -4.23
N ASP A 58 10.57 6.88 -4.92
CA ASP A 58 11.48 8.04 -4.80
C ASP A 58 11.45 8.64 -3.39
N LYS A 59 10.28 8.68 -2.74
CA LYS A 59 10.21 9.05 -1.32
C LYS A 59 10.93 8.05 -0.43
N ASN A 60 10.71 6.76 -0.66
CA ASN A 60 11.36 5.72 0.13
C ASN A 60 12.90 5.76 -0.02
N SER A 61 13.43 5.94 -1.23
CA SER A 61 14.88 6.02 -1.47
C SER A 61 15.53 7.25 -0.81
N ARG A 62 14.77 8.33 -0.62
CA ARG A 62 15.18 9.54 0.10
C ARG A 62 14.94 9.50 1.61
N GLY A 63 14.37 8.41 2.14
CA GLY A 63 13.95 8.31 3.54
C GLY A 63 12.80 9.26 3.91
N ALA A 64 12.00 9.66 2.92
CA ALA A 64 10.88 10.61 3.06
C ALA A 64 9.50 9.91 3.02
N ILE A 65 9.47 8.58 3.00
CA ILE A 65 8.21 7.84 3.20
C ILE A 65 7.79 7.98 4.66
N ARG A 66 6.48 8.12 4.89
CA ARG A 66 5.94 8.18 6.26
C ARG A 66 6.19 6.87 6.98
N PRO A 67 6.31 6.88 8.32
CA PRO A 67 6.29 5.65 9.11
C PRO A 67 5.08 4.78 8.76
N SER A 68 5.22 3.46 8.94
CA SER A 68 4.15 2.48 8.67
C SER A 68 2.83 2.87 9.32
N ASP A 69 2.87 3.26 10.59
CA ASP A 69 1.70 3.58 11.40
C ASP A 69 0.94 4.82 10.89
N GLU A 70 1.68 5.86 10.48
CA GLU A 70 1.09 7.06 9.88
C GLU A 70 0.53 6.77 8.49
N THR A 71 1.21 5.95 7.71
CA THR A 71 0.76 5.56 6.37
C THR A 71 -0.52 4.76 6.47
N LEU A 72 -0.56 3.76 7.35
CA LEU A 72 -1.72 2.90 7.60
C LEU A 72 -2.90 3.68 8.12
N ARG A 73 -2.72 4.54 9.13
CA ARG A 73 -3.78 5.44 9.61
C ARG A 73 -4.27 6.34 8.47
N GLY A 74 -3.35 6.91 7.71
CA GLY A 74 -3.69 7.73 6.56
C GLY A 74 -4.55 6.99 5.53
N VAL A 75 -4.25 5.72 5.23
CA VAL A 75 -5.04 4.86 4.34
C VAL A 75 -6.40 4.56 4.96
N ALA A 76 -6.45 4.13 6.23
CA ALA A 76 -7.71 3.87 6.93
C ALA A 76 -8.65 5.08 6.89
N ASP A 77 -8.14 6.30 7.11
CA ASP A 77 -8.91 7.54 7.08
C ASP A 77 -9.37 7.94 5.66
N SER A 78 -8.63 7.55 4.61
CA SER A 78 -8.90 7.98 3.23
C SER A 78 -9.81 7.04 2.45
N PHE A 79 -9.99 5.81 2.93
CA PHE A 79 -10.80 4.78 2.30
C PHE A 79 -11.99 4.43 3.19
N ARG A 80 -13.14 4.11 2.60
CA ARG A 80 -14.31 3.71 3.39
C ARG A 80 -14.03 2.37 4.08
N PRO A 81 -14.61 2.08 5.25
CA PRO A 81 -14.43 0.79 5.93
C PRO A 81 -14.68 -0.44 5.04
N ARG A 82 -15.69 -0.37 4.16
CA ARG A 82 -15.99 -1.44 3.19
C ARG A 82 -14.89 -1.69 2.15
N GLU A 83 -14.00 -0.72 1.91
CA GLU A 83 -12.85 -0.84 1.00
C GLU A 83 -11.63 -1.43 1.72
N HIS A 84 -11.60 -1.42 3.06
CA HIS A 84 -10.42 -1.87 3.83
C HIS A 84 -10.10 -3.35 3.63
N GLY A 85 -11.12 -4.20 3.54
CA GLY A 85 -10.94 -5.62 3.23
C GLY A 85 -10.28 -5.86 1.87
N PHE A 86 -10.68 -5.09 0.85
CA PHE A 86 -10.06 -5.14 -0.47
C PHE A 86 -8.60 -4.67 -0.42
N ILE A 87 -8.30 -3.59 0.31
CA ILE A 87 -6.92 -3.10 0.47
C ILE A 87 -6.04 -4.15 1.15
N LEU A 88 -6.54 -4.81 2.20
CA LEU A 88 -5.82 -5.88 2.88
C LEU A 88 -5.52 -7.05 1.94
N GLU A 89 -6.47 -7.45 1.11
CA GLU A 89 -6.25 -8.47 0.08
C GLU A 89 -5.13 -8.05 -0.89
N GLN A 90 -5.12 -6.81 -1.36
CA GLN A 90 -4.05 -6.30 -2.22
C GLN A 90 -2.68 -6.29 -1.52
N VAL A 91 -2.62 -5.89 -0.25
CA VAL A 91 -1.38 -5.94 0.55
C VAL A 91 -0.89 -7.38 0.69
N MET A 92 -1.79 -8.32 0.99
CA MET A 92 -1.47 -9.74 1.09
C MET A 92 -0.86 -10.28 -0.21
N LEU A 93 -1.48 -9.98 -1.36
CA LEU A 93 -0.97 -10.40 -2.67
C LEU A 93 0.44 -9.84 -2.96
N ILE A 94 0.72 -8.60 -2.54
CA ILE A 94 2.05 -7.99 -2.70
C ILE A 94 3.07 -8.70 -1.81
N LEU A 95 2.70 -9.04 -0.57
CA LEU A 95 3.59 -9.74 0.36
C LEU A 95 3.87 -11.18 -0.08
N GLU A 96 2.84 -11.91 -0.52
CA GLU A 96 2.92 -13.30 -1.00
C GLU A 96 3.64 -13.44 -2.35
N ALA A 97 3.75 -12.36 -3.12
CA ALA A 97 4.59 -12.33 -4.31
C ALA A 97 6.10 -12.40 -3.97
N GLY A 98 6.47 -12.25 -2.69
CA GLY A 98 7.83 -12.42 -2.16
C GLY A 98 8.04 -13.74 -1.41
N ASN A 99 9.17 -13.85 -0.70
CA ASN A 99 9.42 -14.96 0.22
C ASN A 99 8.84 -14.63 1.60
N VAL A 100 7.77 -15.30 2.01
CA VAL A 100 7.12 -15.08 3.30
C VAL A 100 8.08 -15.42 4.45
N ASN A 101 8.22 -14.49 5.38
CA ASN A 101 9.04 -14.61 6.59
C ASN A 101 8.34 -13.91 7.78
N GLU A 102 8.97 -13.96 8.95
CA GLU A 102 8.42 -13.38 10.19
C GLU A 102 8.15 -11.87 10.05
N ALA A 103 9.06 -11.11 9.42
CA ALA A 103 8.88 -9.67 9.23
C ALA A 103 7.69 -9.33 8.32
N ILE A 104 7.45 -10.14 7.29
CA ILE A 104 6.26 -10.01 6.42
C ILE A 104 4.98 -10.30 7.22
N GLN A 105 4.99 -11.34 8.05
CA GLN A 105 3.84 -11.68 8.89
C GLN A 105 3.55 -10.55 9.89
N GLU A 106 4.57 -10.05 10.58
CA GLU A 106 4.45 -8.92 11.50
C GLU A 106 3.88 -7.67 10.81
N PHE A 107 4.39 -7.36 9.61
CA PHE A 107 3.87 -6.22 8.83
C PHE A 107 2.40 -6.41 8.46
N PHE A 108 2.00 -7.62 8.04
CA PHE A 108 0.61 -7.92 7.71
C PHE A 108 -0.30 -7.84 8.94
N ASP A 109 0.15 -8.34 10.09
CA ASP A 109 -0.58 -8.26 11.35
C ASP A 109 -0.83 -6.79 11.75
N VAL A 110 0.16 -5.92 11.57
CA VAL A 110 -0.01 -4.47 11.76
C VAL A 110 -1.03 -3.91 10.77
N CYS A 111 -1.00 -4.31 9.48
CA CYS A 111 -1.99 -3.86 8.50
C CYS A 111 -3.42 -4.24 8.93
N THR A 112 -3.63 -5.48 9.39
CA THR A 112 -4.95 -5.94 9.87
C THR A 112 -5.43 -5.14 11.09
N LYS A 113 -4.53 -4.78 12.00
CA LYS A 113 -4.86 -3.93 13.16
C LYS A 113 -5.40 -2.56 12.75
N TYR A 114 -4.86 -1.95 11.70
CA TYR A 114 -5.31 -0.62 11.26
C TYR A 114 -6.53 -0.64 10.34
N LEU A 115 -6.69 -1.71 9.54
CA LEU A 115 -7.71 -1.79 8.49
C LEU A 115 -8.90 -2.70 8.87
N TYR A 116 -8.80 -3.52 9.92
CA TYR A 116 -9.85 -4.47 10.31
C TYR A 116 -10.40 -4.26 11.72
N HIS A 117 -9.66 -3.63 12.65
CA HIS A 117 -10.17 -3.45 14.02
C HIS A 117 -11.13 -2.25 14.15
N GLU A 118 -12.36 -2.57 14.56
CA GLU A 118 -13.50 -1.70 14.86
C GLU A 118 -13.30 -0.72 16.05
N GLU A 119 -12.08 -0.52 16.59
CA GLU A 119 -11.89 0.23 17.85
C GLU A 119 -11.64 1.74 17.72
N PHE A 120 -11.81 2.33 16.54
CA PHE A 120 -11.73 3.79 16.36
C PHE A 120 -12.88 4.38 15.51
N GLN A 121 -14.07 3.77 15.58
CA GLN A 121 -15.33 4.40 15.13
C GLN A 121 -16.08 5.06 16.28
#